data_AF-A0AAW1RJ37-F1
#
_entry.id   AF-A0AAW1RJ37-F1
#
_cell.length_a   1.000
_cell.length_b   1.000
_cell.length_c   1.000
_cell.angle_alpha   90.00
_cell.angle_beta   90.00
_cell.angle_gamma   90.00
#
_symmetry.space_group_name_H-M   'P 1'
#
loop_
_entity.id
_entity.type
_entity.pdbx_description
1 polymer ?
#
loop_
_entity_poly.entity_id
_entity_poly.type
_entity_poly.pdbx_seq_one_letter_code
_entity_poly.pdbx_strand_id
1 'polypeptide(L)'
;MNKNLQHLNTRTNKPSKFKKIEPTVALDLAKHRPDKYLPLPSNKELELLNIDEMVMVGFCNREDVWITVEALDDNNGTVYGKIVGNVIKMQGLQRGQRVQFEKRHIVSIKYNDDDDDDDE
;
A
#
# COMPACT_ATOMS: atom_id res chain seq x y z
N MET A 1 -10.92 -26.01 -27.49
CA MET A 1 -11.18 -25.26 -26.25
C MET A 1 -10.55 -26.02 -25.09
N ASN A 2 -9.29 -25.70 -24.75
CA ASN A 2 -8.64 -26.27 -23.57
C ASN A 2 -8.52 -25.17 -22.52
N LYS A 3 -9.41 -25.22 -21.52
CA LYS A 3 -9.27 -24.51 -20.25
C LYS A 3 -8.16 -25.21 -19.46
N ASN A 4 -6.91 -24.88 -19.74
CA ASN A 4 -5.83 -25.16 -18.81
C ASN A 4 -5.87 -24.08 -17.73
N LEU A 5 -6.75 -24.28 -16.73
CA LEU A 5 -6.56 -23.68 -15.41
C LEU A 5 -5.22 -24.21 -14.89
N GLN A 6 -4.17 -23.44 -15.09
CA GLN A 6 -2.98 -23.56 -14.27
C GLN A 6 -3.41 -23.17 -12.86
N HIS A 7 -3.56 -24.17 -12.00
CA HIS A 7 -3.61 -23.96 -10.56
C HIS A 7 -2.31 -23.26 -10.16
N LEU A 8 -2.36 -21.93 -10.06
CA LEU A 8 -1.31 -21.16 -9.40
C LEU A 8 -1.21 -21.70 -7.98
N ASN A 9 -0.03 -22.22 -7.64
CA ASN A 9 0.36 -22.60 -6.29
C ASN A 9 0.13 -21.43 -5.33
N THR A 10 -1.02 -21.41 -4.63
CA THR A 10 -1.40 -20.42 -3.61
C THR A 10 -0.64 -20.58 -2.28
N ARG A 11 0.55 -21.19 -2.29
CA ARG A 11 1.29 -21.57 -1.08
C ARG A 11 2.76 -21.20 -1.09
N THR A 12 3.20 -20.10 -1.72
CA THR A 12 4.57 -19.59 -1.45
C THR A 12 4.89 -18.14 -1.83
N ASN A 13 3.90 -17.24 -1.96
CA ASN A 13 4.17 -15.81 -2.12
C ASN A 13 3.97 -15.02 -0.82
N LYS A 14 4.34 -15.58 0.34
CA LYS A 14 4.52 -14.78 1.57
C LYS A 14 6.00 -14.49 1.75
N PRO A 15 6.48 -13.28 1.43
CA PRO A 15 7.87 -12.90 1.65
C PRO A 15 8.32 -13.08 3.11
N SER A 16 9.61 -13.33 3.28
CA SER A 16 10.20 -14.05 4.40
C SER A 16 10.41 -13.28 5.71
N LYS A 17 9.82 -12.08 5.91
CA LYS A 17 9.65 -11.35 7.19
C LYS A 17 9.05 -9.96 6.92
N PHE A 18 7.83 -9.71 7.35
CA PHE A 18 7.21 -8.38 7.32
C PHE A 18 7.09 -7.82 8.73
N LYS A 19 7.35 -6.52 8.87
CA LYS A 19 6.93 -5.80 10.07
C LYS A 19 5.46 -5.40 9.89
N LYS A 20 4.58 -5.88 10.77
CA LYS A 20 3.20 -5.39 10.82
C LYS A 20 3.23 -3.93 11.26
N ILE A 21 2.63 -3.05 10.48
CA ILE A 21 2.39 -1.67 10.89
C ILE A 21 0.90 -1.56 11.21
N GLU A 22 0.59 -1.04 12.40
CA GLU A 22 -0.77 -0.75 12.82
C GLU A 22 -0.94 0.77 12.92
N PRO A 23 -1.24 1.44 11.80
CA PRO A 23 -1.50 2.87 11.80
C PRO A 23 -2.91 3.18 12.30
N THR A 24 -2.98 4.23 13.10
CA THR A 24 -4.20 4.72 13.73
C THR A 24 -4.93 5.66 12.77
N VAL A 25 -6.12 5.22 12.34
CA VAL A 25 -7.23 5.95 11.69
C VAL A 25 -6.84 6.97 10.59
N ALA A 26 -6.68 6.48 9.35
CA ALA A 26 -6.52 7.29 8.13
C ALA A 26 -7.52 8.47 8.04
N LEU A 27 -8.77 8.21 8.46
CA LEU A 27 -9.84 9.22 8.59
C LEU A 27 -9.49 10.41 9.48
N ASP A 28 -8.81 10.18 10.61
CA ASP A 28 -8.49 11.23 11.58
C ASP A 28 -7.41 12.16 11.03
N LEU A 29 -6.39 11.59 10.38
CA LEU A 29 -5.32 12.34 9.73
C LEU A 29 -5.83 13.19 8.56
N ALA A 30 -6.64 12.61 7.67
CA ALA A 30 -7.23 13.35 6.54
C ALA A 30 -8.16 14.48 7.02
N LYS A 31 -8.94 14.25 8.10
CA LYS A 31 -9.83 15.26 8.68
C LYS A 31 -9.08 16.42 9.32
N HIS A 32 -7.99 16.14 10.04
CA HIS A 32 -7.27 17.15 10.84
C HIS A 32 -6.10 17.81 10.11
N ARG A 33 -5.62 17.23 9.01
CA ARG A 33 -4.50 17.75 8.18
C ARG A 33 -4.80 17.62 6.67
N PRO A 34 -5.89 18.21 6.17
CA PRO A 34 -6.22 18.19 4.73
C PRO A 34 -5.21 18.97 3.87
N ASP A 35 -4.37 19.79 4.50
CA ASP A 35 -3.25 20.49 3.86
C ASP A 35 -2.08 19.58 3.49
N LYS A 36 -1.98 18.42 4.16
CA LYS A 36 -0.85 17.49 4.03
C LYS A 36 -1.24 16.16 3.37
N TYR A 37 -2.48 15.71 3.59
CA TYR A 37 -2.97 14.43 3.08
C TYR A 37 -3.94 14.66 1.93
N LEU A 38 -3.77 13.87 0.86
CA LEU A 38 -4.75 13.80 -0.23
C LEU A 38 -6.09 13.27 0.29
N PRO A 39 -7.20 13.49 -0.46
CA PRO A 39 -8.47 12.84 -0.15
C PRO A 39 -8.28 11.34 0.00
N LEU A 40 -8.99 10.74 0.96
CA LEU A 40 -8.92 9.30 1.16
C LEU A 40 -9.33 8.58 -0.13
N PRO A 41 -8.61 7.52 -0.51
CA PRO A 41 -9.01 6.71 -1.65
C PRO A 41 -10.39 6.10 -1.40
N SER A 42 -11.21 6.10 -2.44
CA SER A 42 -12.51 5.43 -2.44
C SER A 42 -12.35 3.91 -2.36
N ASN A 43 -13.41 3.21 -1.97
CA ASN A 43 -13.41 1.74 -1.96
C ASN A 43 -13.07 1.16 -3.34
N LYS A 44 -13.53 1.80 -4.43
CA LYS A 44 -13.23 1.39 -5.81
C LYS A 44 -11.74 1.52 -6.12
N GLU A 45 -11.09 2.59 -5.69
CA GLU A 45 -9.64 2.76 -5.86
C GLU A 45 -8.84 1.72 -5.06
N LEU A 46 -9.28 1.38 -3.84
CA LEU A 46 -8.66 0.34 -3.03
C LEU A 46 -8.85 -1.07 -3.61
N GLU A 47 -9.96 -1.33 -4.29
CA GLU A 47 -10.21 -2.58 -5.02
C GLU A 47 -9.33 -2.70 -6.27
N LEU A 48 -9.05 -1.58 -6.95
CA LEU A 48 -8.21 -1.52 -8.14
C LEU A 48 -6.71 -1.40 -7.84
N LEU A 49 -6.32 -1.34 -6.57
CA LEU A 49 -4.92 -1.27 -6.15
C LEU A 49 -4.12 -2.45 -6.73
N ASN A 50 -2.97 -2.18 -7.32
CA ASN A 50 -2.11 -3.16 -7.97
C ASN A 50 -0.69 -3.22 -7.37
N ILE A 51 0.08 -4.19 -7.84
CA ILE A 51 1.52 -4.31 -7.56
C ILE A 51 2.25 -3.11 -8.20
N ASP A 52 3.40 -2.71 -7.66
CA ASP A 52 4.25 -1.60 -8.11
C ASP A 52 3.69 -0.19 -7.90
N GLU A 53 2.41 -0.05 -7.58
CA GLU A 53 1.83 1.21 -7.13
C GLU A 53 2.43 1.70 -5.80
N MET A 54 2.43 3.01 -5.61
CA MET A 54 2.90 3.64 -4.39
C MET A 54 1.71 4.03 -3.51
N VAL A 55 1.71 3.59 -2.26
CA VAL A 55 0.70 3.96 -1.28
C VAL A 55 1.32 4.70 -0.11
N MET A 56 0.61 5.71 0.38
CA MET A 56 0.96 6.40 1.61
C MET A 56 0.16 5.82 2.77
N VAL A 57 0.86 5.55 3.87
CA VAL A 57 0.26 5.19 5.16
C VAL A 57 0.62 6.28 6.17
N GLY A 58 -0.40 6.87 6.79
CA GLY A 58 -0.25 7.88 7.83
C GLY A 58 -0.29 7.29 9.23
N PHE A 59 0.51 7.82 10.16
CA PHE A 59 0.61 7.40 11.56
C PHE A 59 0.06 8.45 12.52
N CYS A 60 -0.39 7.99 13.69
CA CYS A 60 -1.04 8.79 14.75
C CYS A 60 -0.22 10.02 15.20
N ASN A 61 1.11 9.92 15.14
CA ASN A 61 2.04 10.98 15.48
C ASN A 61 2.26 12.01 14.34
N ARG A 62 1.38 12.01 13.32
CA ARG A 62 1.43 12.89 12.13
C ARG A 62 2.64 12.64 11.22
N GLU A 63 3.24 11.47 11.32
CA GLU A 63 4.21 10.97 10.36
C GLU A 63 3.51 10.19 9.25
N ASP A 64 4.18 10.06 8.10
CA ASP A 64 3.68 9.32 6.95
C ASP A 64 4.84 8.58 6.28
N VAL A 65 4.50 7.52 5.57
CA VAL A 65 5.48 6.74 4.82
C VAL A 65 4.90 6.31 3.48
N TRP A 66 5.72 6.48 2.44
CA TRP A 66 5.47 5.91 1.13
C TRP A 66 5.99 4.49 1.04
N ILE A 67 5.15 3.60 0.53
CA ILE A 67 5.38 2.16 0.41
C ILE A 67 5.05 1.74 -1.02
N THR A 68 5.97 1.06 -1.70
CA THR A 68 5.67 0.38 -2.97
C THR A 68 5.01 -0.96 -2.68
N VAL A 69 3.88 -1.24 -3.33
CA VAL A 69 3.14 -2.50 -3.18
C VAL A 69 3.92 -3.64 -3.83
N GLU A 70 4.22 -4.70 -3.07
CA GLU A 70 4.88 -5.92 -3.57
C GLU A 70 3.86 -7.08 -3.73
N ALA A 71 2.78 -7.11 -2.94
CA ALA A 71 1.73 -8.12 -3.05
C ALA A 71 0.44 -7.68 -2.34
N LEU A 72 -0.68 -8.28 -2.76
CA LEU A 72 -2.02 -8.04 -2.20
C LEU A 72 -2.69 -9.37 -1.85
N ASP A 73 -3.41 -9.40 -0.73
CA ASP A 73 -4.27 -10.50 -0.33
C ASP A 73 -5.71 -9.97 -0.20
N ASP A 74 -6.49 -10.14 -1.27
CA ASP A 74 -7.86 -9.63 -1.35
C ASP A 74 -8.84 -10.37 -0.42
N ASN A 75 -8.48 -11.56 0.08
CA ASN A 75 -9.36 -12.30 1.00
C ASN A 75 -9.50 -11.60 2.36
N ASN A 76 -8.48 -10.85 2.76
CA ASN A 76 -8.42 -10.16 4.04
C ASN A 76 -8.05 -8.68 3.93
N GLY A 77 -7.91 -8.16 2.70
CA GLY A 77 -7.53 -6.78 2.44
C GLY A 77 -6.12 -6.42 2.91
N THR A 78 -5.20 -7.39 3.01
CA THR A 78 -3.81 -7.13 3.41
C THR A 78 -2.98 -6.70 2.22
N VAL A 79 -2.18 -5.68 2.44
CA VAL A 79 -1.17 -5.13 1.53
C VAL A 79 0.21 -5.44 2.10
N TYR A 80 1.08 -5.93 1.24
CA TYR A 80 2.48 -6.18 1.51
C TYR A 80 3.30 -5.25 0.64
N GLY A 81 4.30 -4.58 1.21
CA GLY A 81 5.09 -3.64 0.44
C GLY A 81 6.42 -3.28 1.07
N LYS A 82 7.15 -2.42 0.38
CA LYS A 82 8.50 -1.99 0.73
C LYS A 82 8.55 -0.47 0.89
N ILE A 83 9.09 -0.02 2.02
CA ILE A 83 9.24 1.41 2.31
C ILE A 83 10.23 2.04 1.33
N VAL A 84 9.83 3.13 0.67
CA VAL A 84 10.69 3.84 -0.30
C VAL A 84 11.21 5.18 0.23
N GLY A 85 10.51 5.81 1.16
CA GLY A 85 10.89 7.08 1.77
C GLY A 85 11.85 6.95 2.97
N ASN A 86 12.51 8.06 3.32
CA ASN A 86 13.21 8.18 4.59
C ASN A 86 12.16 8.30 5.71
N VAL A 87 12.04 7.28 6.54
CA VAL A 87 11.14 7.33 7.70
C VAL A 87 11.85 8.09 8.82
N ILE A 88 11.19 9.13 9.34
CA ILE A 88 11.73 9.86 10.48
C ILE A 88 11.57 8.97 11.72
N LYS A 89 12.72 8.53 12.23
CA LYS A 89 13.14 7.98 13.54
C LYS A 89 12.17 7.24 14.50
N MET A 90 10.84 7.34 14.47
CA MET A 90 10.02 6.96 15.65
C MET A 90 9.34 5.58 15.65
N GLN A 91 9.36 4.82 14.54
CA GLN A 91 8.72 3.48 14.49
C GLN A 91 9.73 2.32 14.31
N GLY A 92 11.04 2.59 14.31
CA GLY A 92 12.04 1.60 13.91
C GLY A 92 11.75 1.05 12.50
N LEU A 93 11.21 1.92 11.65
CA LEU A 93 10.98 1.67 10.24
C LEU A 93 12.14 2.26 9.45
N GLN A 94 12.60 1.56 8.42
CA GLN A 94 13.75 1.98 7.61
C GLN A 94 13.41 1.88 6.14
N ARG A 95 14.06 2.72 5.32
CA ARG A 95 13.99 2.61 3.87
C ARG A 95 14.39 1.19 3.45
N GLY A 96 13.62 0.61 2.55
CA GLY A 96 13.81 -0.76 2.07
C GLY A 96 13.25 -1.85 2.96
N GLN A 97 12.71 -1.51 4.14
CA GLN A 97 12.04 -2.47 5.00
C GLN A 97 10.71 -2.92 4.41
N ARG A 98 10.46 -4.23 4.49
CA ARG A 98 9.21 -4.85 4.11
C ARG A 98 8.19 -4.77 5.24
N VAL A 99 7.00 -4.29 4.93
CA VAL A 99 5.89 -4.06 5.86
C VAL A 99 4.60 -4.71 5.37
N GLN A 100 3.70 -5.01 6.30
CA GLN A 100 2.35 -5.47 6.01
C GLN A 100 1.32 -4.62 6.77
N PHE A 101 0.20 -4.29 6.11
CA PHE A 101 -0.89 -3.48 6.64
C PHE A 101 -2.20 -3.75 5.88
N GLU A 102 -3.33 -3.34 6.41
CA GLU A 102 -4.63 -3.47 5.73
C GLU A 102 -4.95 -2.27 4.82
N LYS A 103 -5.68 -2.50 3.72
CA LYS A 103 -6.11 -1.45 2.75
C LYS A 103 -6.78 -0.24 3.43
N ARG A 104 -7.53 -0.46 4.51
CA ARG A 104 -8.20 0.59 5.30
C ARG A 104 -7.25 1.64 5.92
N HIS A 105 -5.96 1.36 5.91
CA HIS A 105 -4.93 2.24 6.47
C HIS A 105 -4.25 3.13 5.43
N ILE A 106 -4.58 2.96 4.15
CA ILE A 106 -4.06 3.78 3.06
C ILE A 106 -4.72 5.15 3.12
N VAL A 107 -3.90 6.20 3.19
CA VAL A 107 -4.37 7.59 3.14
C VAL A 107 -4.33 8.17 1.73
N SER A 108 -3.47 7.65 0.86
CA SER A 108 -3.32 8.10 -0.52
C SER A 108 -2.69 7.01 -1.38
N ILE A 109 -3.10 6.96 -2.64
CA ILE A 109 -2.51 6.11 -3.68
C ILE A 109 -1.90 7.05 -4.72
N LYS A 110 -0.68 6.73 -5.17
CA LYS A 110 -0.05 7.34 -6.33
C LYS A 110 0.14 6.24 -7.37
N TYR A 111 -0.55 6.41 -8.49
CA TYR A 111 -0.36 5.58 -9.66
C TYR A 111 1.01 5.90 -10.25
N ASN A 112 1.76 4.86 -10.61
CA ASN A 112 2.76 5.03 -11.64
C ASN A 112 1.94 5.05 -12.92
N ASP A 113 1.73 6.23 -13.49
CA ASP A 113 1.18 6.31 -14.83
C ASP A 113 2.23 5.66 -15.74
N ASP A 114 2.04 4.39 -16.05
CA ASP A 114 2.71 3.70 -17.17
C ASP A 114 2.06 4.09 -18.51
N ASP A 115 1.08 5.02 -18.50
CA ASP A 115 0.49 5.64 -19.69
C ASP A 115 1.28 6.90 -20.12
N ASP A 116 2.57 6.69 -20.40
CA ASP A 116 3.33 7.51 -21.36
C ASP A 116 3.62 6.64 -22.61
N ASP A 117 2.67 5.77 -22.98
CA ASP A 117 2.60 5.17 -24.32
C ASP A 117 1.39 5.76 -25.05
N ASP A 118 1.72 6.67 -25.97
CA ASP A 118 0.96 7.10 -27.13
C ASP A 118 -0.09 6.07 -27.61
N ASP A 119 -1.35 6.48 -27.64
CA ASP A 119 -2.26 6.17 -28.73
C ASP A 119 -3.14 7.42 -28.99
N GLU A 120 -2.55 8.35 -29.78
CA GLU A 120 -3.18 9.30 -30.72
C GLU A 120 -4.17 10.40 -30.22
#